data_AF-A0A151K2G3-F1
#
_entry.id   AF-A0A151K2G3-F1
#
_cell.length_a   1.000
_cell.length_b   1.000
_cell.length_c   1.000
_cell.angle_alpha   90.00
_cell.angle_beta   90.00
_cell.angle_gamma   90.00
#
_symmetry.space_group_name_H-M   'P 1'
#
loop_
_entity.id
_entity.type
_entity.pdbx_description
1 polymer ?
#
loop_
_entity_poly.entity_id
_entity_poly.type
_entity_poly.pdbx_seq_one_letter_code
_entity_poly.pdbx_strand_id
1 'polypeptide(L)'
;YFLQAVLRQWRKLRLSNAPKIVLSMTMTLPLLPPDMFQEAMSIIQIEADILSCEYPDILQFTSYLRRTWSNMASKISTYGCPVRTNNIVESFHNIAVQKLGTRNINVWTFLVIIFYTLILIFLFLEKLADLITDQELDFRRLKNNVRPRRSHTRTNRERDIKIINAQKDLINKR
;
A
#
# COMPACT_ATOMS: atom_id res chain seq x y z
N TYR A 1 1.51 -4.47 -3.06
CA TYR A 1 2.90 -4.87 -2.77
C TYR A 1 3.08 -5.80 -1.56
N PHE A 2 2.91 -5.35 -0.30
CA PHE A 2 3.18 -6.16 0.90
C PHE A 2 2.44 -7.51 0.93
N LEU A 3 1.10 -7.51 0.86
CA LEU A 3 0.29 -8.74 0.92
C LEU A 3 0.66 -9.76 -0.18
N GLN A 4 0.97 -9.27 -1.38
CA GLN A 4 1.43 -10.13 -2.48
C GLN A 4 2.81 -10.74 -2.18
N ALA A 5 3.75 -9.96 -1.64
CA ALA A 5 5.08 -10.46 -1.28
C ALA A 5 4.99 -11.51 -0.17
N VAL A 6 4.15 -11.28 0.85
CA VAL A 6 3.85 -12.25 1.92
C VAL A 6 3.27 -13.55 1.33
N LEU A 7 2.26 -13.47 0.46
CA LEU A 7 1.69 -14.65 -0.20
C LEU A 7 2.71 -15.42 -1.04
N ARG A 8 3.56 -14.70 -1.79
CA ARG A 8 4.61 -15.32 -2.61
C ARG A 8 5.62 -16.05 -1.75
N GLN A 9 6.06 -15.45 -0.64
CA GLN A 9 6.99 -16.09 0.27
C GLN A 9 6.37 -17.32 0.95
N TRP A 10 5.11 -17.22 1.40
CA TRP A 10 4.38 -18.36 1.98
C TRP A 10 4.32 -19.56 1.02
N ARG A 11 3.99 -19.31 -0.25
CA ARG A 11 3.98 -20.35 -1.29
C ARG A 11 5.38 -20.89 -1.60
N LYS A 12 6.39 -20.02 -1.64
CA LYS A 12 7.79 -20.42 -1.89
C LYS A 12 8.30 -21.41 -0.84
N LEU A 13 7.89 -21.24 0.41
CA LEU A 13 8.21 -22.14 1.53
C LEU A 13 7.28 -23.37 1.59
N ARG A 14 6.44 -23.60 0.58
CA ARG A 14 5.53 -24.76 0.48
C ARG A 14 4.55 -24.90 1.66
N LEU A 15 4.25 -23.81 2.35
CA LEU A 15 3.34 -23.77 3.51
C LEU A 15 1.84 -23.83 3.14
N SER A 16 1.50 -24.27 1.93
CA SER A 16 0.11 -24.34 1.45
C SER A 16 -0.79 -25.23 2.31
N ASN A 17 -0.20 -26.27 2.92
CA ASN A 17 -0.89 -27.24 3.77
C ASN A 17 -0.82 -26.88 5.27
N ALA A 18 -0.01 -25.87 5.64
CA ALA A 18 0.10 -25.44 7.02
C ALA A 18 -1.14 -24.64 7.47
N PRO A 19 -1.44 -24.63 8.78
CA PRO A 19 -2.46 -23.75 9.34
C PRO A 19 -2.25 -22.29 8.93
N LYS A 20 -3.30 -21.66 8.40
CA LYS A 20 -3.23 -20.30 7.85
C LYS A 20 -3.29 -19.19 8.90
N ILE A 21 -3.19 -19.52 10.19
CA ILE A 21 -3.33 -18.55 11.28
C ILE A 21 -2.20 -17.52 11.26
N VAL A 22 -0.95 -17.97 11.17
CA VAL A 22 0.25 -17.10 11.01
C VAL A 22 0.15 -16.24 9.76
N LEU A 23 -0.28 -16.83 8.64
CA LEU A 23 -0.49 -16.09 7.40
C LEU A 23 -1.57 -15.02 7.56
N SER A 24 -2.71 -15.35 8.18
CA SER A 24 -3.83 -14.44 8.39
C SER A 24 -3.43 -13.27 9.30
N MET A 25 -2.75 -13.54 10.42
CA MET A 25 -2.20 -12.51 11.31
C MET A 25 -1.21 -11.60 10.57
N THR A 26 -0.37 -12.18 9.70
CA THR A 26 0.57 -11.38 8.88
C THR A 26 -0.17 -10.47 7.90
N MET A 27 -1.28 -10.93 7.32
CA MET A 27 -2.08 -10.13 6.37
C MET A 27 -2.80 -8.95 7.04
N THR A 28 -3.01 -8.98 8.35
CA THR A 28 -3.64 -7.86 9.08
C THR A 28 -2.64 -6.81 9.55
N LEU A 29 -1.32 -7.08 9.52
CA LEU A 29 -0.27 -6.11 9.90
C LEU A 29 -0.43 -4.72 9.28
N PRO A 30 -0.78 -4.55 7.98
CA PRO A 30 -0.96 -3.23 7.39
C PRO A 30 -2.12 -2.43 7.99
N LEU A 31 -3.04 -3.06 8.71
CA LEU A 31 -4.18 -2.37 9.33
C LEU A 31 -3.82 -1.77 10.69
N LEU A 32 -2.68 -2.17 11.27
CA LEU A 32 -2.24 -1.71 12.57
C LEU A 32 -1.51 -0.35 12.48
N PRO A 33 -1.58 0.45 13.56
CA PRO A 33 -0.68 1.58 13.75
C PRO A 33 0.80 1.16 13.66
N PRO A 34 1.69 2.01 13.14
CA PRO A 34 3.11 1.67 13.01
C PRO A 34 3.81 1.32 14.33
N ASP A 35 3.39 1.95 15.44
CA ASP A 35 3.92 1.73 16.79
C ASP A 35 3.58 0.34 17.36
N MET A 36 2.47 -0.26 16.94
CA MET A 36 2.06 -1.61 17.36
C MET A 36 2.69 -2.73 16.53
N PHE A 37 3.46 -2.40 15.51
CA PHE A 37 3.93 -3.37 14.51
C PHE A 37 4.93 -4.38 15.09
N GLN A 38 5.80 -3.95 16.01
CA GLN A 38 6.76 -4.83 16.68
C GLN A 38 6.06 -5.81 17.62
N GLU A 39 5.10 -5.32 18.40
CA GLU A 39 4.28 -6.16 19.29
C GLU A 39 3.53 -7.23 18.48
N ALA A 40 2.91 -6.84 17.37
CA ALA A 40 2.22 -7.77 16.49
C ALA A 40 3.17 -8.81 15.86
N MET A 41 4.40 -8.42 15.49
CA MET A 41 5.40 -9.38 15.03
C MET A 41 5.81 -10.38 16.11
N SER A 42 5.92 -9.96 17.37
CA SER A 42 6.19 -10.87 18.49
C SER A 42 5.05 -11.88 18.69
N ILE A 43 3.79 -11.44 18.59
CA ILE A 43 2.62 -12.33 18.67
C ILE A 43 2.64 -13.36 17.53
N ILE A 44 2.93 -12.91 16.30
CA ILE A 44 3.07 -13.81 15.14
C ILE A 44 4.20 -14.82 15.34
N GLN A 45 5.30 -14.43 15.99
CA GLN A 45 6.42 -15.33 16.28
C GLN A 45 6.01 -16.41 17.29
N ILE A 46 5.27 -16.06 18.35
CA ILE A 46 4.77 -17.03 19.34
C ILE A 46 3.91 -18.10 18.65
N GLU A 47 2.98 -17.67 17.80
CA GLU A 47 2.11 -18.60 17.06
C GLU A 47 2.91 -19.48 16.08
N ALA A 48 3.94 -18.91 15.46
CA ALA A 48 4.86 -19.65 14.60
C ALA A 48 5.69 -20.68 15.36
N ASP A 49 6.14 -20.36 16.58
CA ASP A 49 6.91 -21.27 17.43
C ASP A 49 6.06 -22.49 17.82
N ILE A 50 4.78 -22.30 18.13
CA ILE A 50 3.83 -23.39 18.42
C ILE A 50 3.69 -24.33 17.21
N LEU A 51 3.56 -23.78 16.00
CA LEU A 51 3.39 -24.56 14.78
C LEU A 51 4.69 -25.16 14.23
N SER A 52 5.85 -24.71 14.73
CA SER A 52 7.16 -25.08 14.18
C SER A 52 7.50 -26.56 14.32
N CYS A 53 6.93 -27.25 15.29
CA CYS A 53 7.11 -28.69 15.49
C CYS A 53 6.61 -29.51 14.28
N GLU A 54 5.47 -29.13 13.71
CA GLU A 54 4.88 -29.81 12.54
C GLU A 54 5.29 -29.14 11.22
N TYR A 55 5.53 -27.82 11.23
CA TYR A 55 5.84 -27.02 10.06
C TYR A 55 7.07 -26.12 10.31
N PRO A 56 8.29 -26.68 10.32
CA PRO A 56 9.51 -25.94 10.68
C PRO A 56 9.81 -24.76 9.75
N ASP A 57 9.39 -24.82 8.49
CA ASP A 57 9.55 -23.75 7.51
C ASP A 57 8.78 -22.46 7.87
N ILE A 58 7.82 -22.52 8.81
CA ILE A 58 7.15 -21.33 9.34
C ILE A 58 8.15 -20.40 10.04
N LEU A 59 9.20 -20.92 10.68
CA LEU A 59 10.24 -20.08 11.29
C LEU A 59 11.06 -19.32 10.25
N GLN A 60 11.27 -19.92 9.06
CA GLN A 60 11.90 -19.22 7.95
C GLN A 60 11.00 -18.09 7.42
N PHE A 61 9.68 -18.31 7.44
CA PHE A 61 8.70 -17.29 7.07
C PHE A 61 8.73 -16.11 8.05
N THR A 62 8.71 -16.33 9.36
CA THR A 62 8.78 -15.22 10.34
C THR A 62 10.13 -14.52 10.34
N SER A 63 11.23 -15.24 10.12
CA SER A 63 12.56 -14.64 9.92
C SER A 63 12.59 -13.70 8.70
N TYR A 64 11.98 -14.11 7.58
CA TYR A 64 11.79 -13.24 6.42
C TYR A 64 10.98 -12.00 6.76
N LEU A 65 9.87 -12.16 7.50
CA LEU A 65 9.01 -11.03 7.87
C LEU A 65 9.79 -9.99 8.67
N ARG A 66 10.50 -10.44 9.70
CA ARG A 66 11.29 -9.56 10.58
C ARG A 66 12.42 -8.87 9.83
N ARG A 67 13.20 -9.60 9.02
CA ARG A 67 14.33 -9.02 8.26
C ARG A 67 13.89 -8.00 7.21
N THR A 68 12.77 -8.27 6.54
CA THR A 68 12.36 -7.48 5.37
C THR A 68 11.45 -6.33 5.74
N TRP A 69 10.56 -6.53 6.71
CA TRP A 69 9.42 -5.63 6.92
C TRP A 69 9.38 -4.95 8.29
N SER A 70 10.16 -5.41 9.27
CA SER A 70 10.15 -4.84 10.64
C SER A 70 10.43 -3.33 10.65
N ASN A 71 11.39 -2.87 9.85
CA ASN A 71 11.76 -1.44 9.76
C ASN A 71 10.92 -0.65 8.76
N MET A 72 9.91 -1.27 8.13
CA MET A 72 9.06 -0.64 7.12
C MET A 72 7.63 -0.41 7.62
N ALA A 73 7.39 -0.49 8.93
CA ALA A 73 6.07 -0.32 9.55
C ALA A 73 5.35 0.95 9.08
N SER A 74 6.04 2.10 9.03
CA SER A 74 5.47 3.37 8.56
C SER A 74 5.11 3.39 7.07
N LYS A 75 5.74 2.54 6.25
CA LYS A 75 5.48 2.43 4.81
C LYS A 75 4.40 1.40 4.48
N ILE A 76 4.24 0.39 5.33
CA ILE A 76 3.27 -0.70 5.14
C ILE A 76 1.93 -0.35 5.78
N SER A 77 1.95 0.36 6.91
CA SER A 77 0.74 0.73 7.62
C SER A 77 -0.18 1.58 6.74
N THR A 78 -1.42 1.16 6.69
CA THR A 78 -2.57 1.85 6.10
C THR A 78 -3.51 2.39 7.18
N TYR A 79 -3.07 2.34 8.44
CA TYR A 79 -3.82 2.89 9.56
C TYR A 79 -3.98 4.40 9.42
N GLY A 80 -5.21 4.90 9.56
CA GLY A 80 -5.53 6.32 9.33
C GLY A 80 -5.51 6.74 7.87
N CYS A 81 -5.26 5.82 6.92
CA CYS A 81 -5.27 6.09 5.48
C CYS A 81 -6.58 5.58 4.86
N PRO A 82 -7.51 6.46 4.46
CA PRO A 82 -8.78 6.06 3.86
C PRO A 82 -8.61 5.53 2.43
N VAL A 83 -7.57 5.98 1.72
CA VAL A 83 -7.26 5.53 0.35
C VAL A 83 -6.36 4.30 0.43
N ARG A 84 -6.99 3.14 0.34
CA ARG A 84 -6.43 1.84 0.74
C ARG A 84 -5.33 1.25 -0.14
N THR A 85 -4.72 2.01 -1.05
CA THR A 85 -3.81 1.39 -2.00
C THR A 85 -2.63 2.27 -2.35
N ASN A 86 -1.46 1.67 -2.16
CA ASN A 86 -0.21 1.90 -2.89
C ASN A 86 -0.38 1.71 -4.43
N ASN A 87 -1.63 1.82 -4.95
CA ASN A 87 -2.03 1.61 -6.35
C ASN A 87 -1.63 2.76 -7.24
N ILE A 88 -1.25 3.92 -6.74
CA ILE A 88 -0.89 5.01 -7.66
C ILE A 88 0.33 4.60 -8.47
N VAL A 89 1.32 4.02 -7.81
CA VAL A 89 2.53 3.48 -8.45
C VAL A 89 2.20 2.24 -9.29
N GLU A 90 1.38 1.31 -8.76
CA GLU A 90 1.02 0.07 -9.49
C GLU A 90 0.11 0.36 -10.70
N SER A 91 -0.83 1.30 -10.59
CA SER A 91 -1.68 1.83 -11.67
C SER A 91 -0.84 2.60 -12.69
N PHE A 92 0.08 3.45 -12.23
CA PHE A 92 1.02 4.12 -13.12
C PHE A 92 1.85 3.11 -13.91
N HIS A 93 2.43 2.11 -13.26
CA HIS A 93 3.18 1.06 -13.94
C HIS A 93 2.31 0.22 -14.86
N ASN A 94 1.06 -0.08 -14.49
CA ASN A 94 0.15 -0.85 -15.34
C ASN A 94 -0.25 -0.05 -16.59
N ILE A 95 -0.57 1.24 -16.44
CA ILE A 95 -0.84 2.15 -17.56
C ILE A 95 0.41 2.31 -18.42
N ALA A 96 1.59 2.47 -17.81
CA ALA A 96 2.85 2.57 -18.52
C ALA A 96 3.14 1.29 -19.30
N VAL A 97 2.99 0.11 -18.72
CA VAL A 97 3.21 -1.19 -19.41
C VAL A 97 2.19 -1.39 -20.55
N GLN A 98 0.92 -1.03 -20.33
CA GLN A 98 -0.10 -1.10 -21.38
C GLN A 98 0.19 -0.14 -22.54
N LYS A 99 0.67 1.07 -22.25
CA LYS A 99 0.99 2.08 -23.28
C LYS A 99 2.34 1.86 -23.95
N LEU A 100 3.33 1.33 -23.22
CA LEU A 100 4.70 1.16 -23.70
C LEU A 100 4.91 -0.18 -24.41
N GLY A 101 3.97 -1.12 -24.29
CA GLY A 101 3.88 -2.30 -25.13
C GLY A 101 5.20 -3.06 -25.28
N THR A 102 5.42 -4.05 -24.41
CA THR A 102 6.31 -5.23 -24.57
C THR A 102 7.57 -5.34 -23.71
N ARG A 103 7.90 -6.62 -23.50
CA ARG A 103 8.84 -7.23 -22.54
C ARG A 103 10.26 -7.39 -23.10
N ASN A 104 10.53 -6.90 -24.32
CA ASN A 104 11.84 -6.93 -25.00
C ASN A 104 11.98 -5.70 -25.91
N ILE A 105 12.54 -4.62 -25.40
CA ILE A 105 12.69 -3.35 -26.13
C ILE A 105 14.14 -3.27 -26.64
N ASN A 106 14.33 -3.08 -27.94
CA ASN A 106 15.62 -2.72 -28.54
C ASN A 106 16.16 -1.43 -27.88
N VAL A 107 17.44 -1.34 -27.56
CA VAL A 107 18.08 -0.15 -26.93
C VAL A 107 17.71 1.17 -27.63
N TRP A 108 17.57 1.16 -28.96
CA TRP A 108 17.15 2.34 -29.71
C TRP A 108 15.68 2.70 -29.47
N THR A 109 14.80 1.70 -29.41
CA THR A 109 13.41 1.88 -29.01
C THR A 109 13.31 2.31 -27.54
N PHE A 110 14.20 1.84 -26.68
CA PHE A 110 14.29 2.25 -25.28
C PHE A 110 14.73 3.72 -25.14
N LEU A 111 15.70 4.19 -25.94
CA LEU A 111 16.11 5.59 -25.95
C LEU A 111 15.01 6.52 -26.48
N VAL A 112 14.30 6.10 -27.53
CA VAL A 112 13.13 6.82 -28.04
C VAL A 112 12.03 6.85 -26.97
N ILE A 113 11.78 5.72 -26.29
CA ILE A 113 10.85 5.65 -25.16
C ILE A 113 11.32 6.53 -23.99
N ILE A 114 12.61 6.63 -23.69
CA ILE A 114 13.13 7.54 -22.65
C ILE A 114 12.79 8.98 -23.01
N PHE A 115 12.98 9.38 -24.26
CA PHE A 115 12.62 10.72 -24.72
C PHE A 115 11.12 10.98 -24.62
N TYR A 116 10.28 10.04 -25.06
CA TYR A 116 8.82 10.16 -24.94
C TYR A 116 8.33 10.12 -23.49
N THR A 117 8.95 9.30 -22.63
CA THR A 117 8.59 9.21 -21.21
C THR A 117 9.04 10.45 -20.44
N LEU A 118 10.16 11.06 -20.79
CA LEU A 118 10.56 12.37 -20.27
C LEU A 118 9.52 13.45 -20.63
N ILE A 119 9.06 13.47 -21.88
CA ILE A 119 8.00 14.39 -22.32
C ILE A 119 6.69 14.09 -21.58
N LEU A 120 6.32 12.81 -21.42
CA LEU A 120 5.10 12.40 -20.72
C LEU A 120 5.17 12.75 -19.21
N ILE A 121 6.33 12.59 -18.59
CA ILE A 121 6.58 13.02 -17.20
C ILE A 121 6.43 14.53 -17.09
N PHE A 122 6.98 15.29 -18.04
CA PHE A 122 6.83 16.74 -18.07
C PHE A 122 5.36 17.17 -18.16
N LEU A 123 4.61 16.58 -19.08
CA LEU A 123 3.16 16.80 -19.23
C LEU A 123 2.35 16.36 -17.99
N PHE A 124 2.78 15.29 -17.32
CA PHE A 124 2.15 14.83 -16.08
C PHE A 124 2.42 15.80 -14.92
N LEU A 125 3.64 16.33 -14.83
CA LEU A 125 4.01 17.34 -13.83
C LEU A 125 3.23 18.63 -14.03
N GLU A 126 3.03 19.09 -15.27
CA GLU A 126 2.17 20.23 -15.57
C GLU A 126 0.73 19.99 -15.11
N LYS A 127 0.15 18.83 -15.45
CA LYS A 127 -1.21 18.48 -14.99
C LYS A 127 -1.33 18.36 -13.47
N LEU A 128 -0.27 17.90 -12.80
CA LEU A 128 -0.24 17.89 -11.33
C LEU A 128 -0.16 19.31 -10.78
N ALA A 129 0.64 20.19 -11.37
CA ALA A 129 0.72 21.60 -10.95
C ALA A 129 -0.62 22.31 -11.12
N ASP A 130 -1.31 22.08 -12.24
CA ASP A 130 -2.67 22.60 -12.47
C ASP A 130 -3.66 22.06 -11.43
N LEU A 131 -3.58 20.76 -11.11
CA LEU A 131 -4.44 20.14 -10.11
C LEU A 131 -4.20 20.74 -8.71
N ILE A 132 -2.95 20.94 -8.32
CA ILE A 132 -2.57 21.56 -7.05
C ILE A 132 -3.09 23.00 -6.99
N THR A 133 -2.92 23.75 -8.09
CA THR A 133 -3.41 25.14 -8.21
C THR A 133 -4.93 25.21 -8.10
N ASP A 134 -5.65 24.29 -8.76
CA ASP A 134 -7.10 24.17 -8.66
C ASP A 134 -7.56 23.86 -7.23
N GLN A 135 -6.86 22.95 -6.53
CA GLN A 135 -7.15 22.62 -5.13
C GLN A 135 -6.87 23.79 -4.19
N GLU A 136 -5.76 24.51 -4.38
CA GLU A 136 -5.43 25.68 -3.57
C GLU A 136 -6.47 26.80 -3.78
N LEU A 137 -6.92 27.00 -5.01
CA LEU A 137 -7.96 27.97 -5.33
C LEU A 137 -9.31 27.60 -4.72
N ASP A 138 -9.69 26.32 -4.76
CA ASP A 138 -10.90 25.84 -4.08
C ASP A 138 -10.79 25.93 -2.55
N PHE A 139 -9.60 25.74 -1.97
CA PHE A 139 -9.35 25.95 -0.54
C PHE A 139 -9.47 27.43 -0.14
N ARG A 140 -8.92 28.35 -0.95
CA ARG A 140 -9.08 29.80 -0.75
C ARG A 140 -10.55 30.23 -0.84
N ARG A 141 -11.33 29.66 -1.77
CA ARG A 141 -12.77 29.89 -1.87
C ARG A 141 -13.50 29.45 -0.61
N LEU A 142 -13.21 28.26 -0.10
CA LEU A 142 -13.77 27.75 1.16
C LEU A 142 -13.45 28.65 2.35
N LYS A 143 -12.19 29.12 2.48
CA LYS A 143 -11.79 30.06 3.54
C LYS A 143 -12.60 31.36 3.50
N ASN A 144 -13.01 31.79 2.31
CA ASN A 144 -13.80 32.99 2.09
C ASN A 144 -15.32 32.71 2.06
N ASN A 145 -15.78 31.55 2.56
CA ASN A 145 -17.19 31.12 2.55
C ASN A 145 -17.83 31.04 1.15
N VAL A 146 -17.03 30.92 0.08
CA VAL A 146 -17.48 30.73 -1.29
C VAL A 146 -17.46 29.24 -1.65
N ARG A 147 -18.48 28.77 -2.37
CA ARG A 147 -18.56 27.35 -2.78
C ARG A 147 -17.39 26.97 -3.73
N PRO A 148 -16.70 25.84 -3.49
CA PRO A 148 -15.63 25.36 -4.37
C PRO A 148 -16.18 24.92 -5.73
N ARG A 149 -15.33 24.98 -6.77
CA ARG A 149 -15.72 24.66 -8.16
C ARG A 149 -15.97 23.18 -8.36
N ARG A 150 -15.19 22.32 -7.70
CA ARG A 150 -15.42 20.88 -7.68
C ARG A 150 -15.81 20.49 -6.26
N SER A 151 -17.02 19.97 -6.08
CA SER A 151 -17.31 19.24 -4.85
C SER A 151 -16.45 17.97 -4.90
N HIS A 152 -15.34 17.92 -4.17
CA HIS A 152 -14.80 16.61 -3.81
C HIS A 152 -15.97 15.86 -3.19
N THR A 153 -16.42 14.79 -3.85
CA THR A 153 -17.76 14.23 -3.66
C THR A 153 -17.97 14.04 -2.16
N ARG A 154 -18.92 14.76 -1.57
CA ARG A 154 -19.21 14.71 -0.12
C ARG A 154 -19.31 13.26 0.38
N THR A 155 -19.82 12.39 -0.48
CA THR A 155 -19.90 10.93 -0.36
C THR A 155 -18.56 10.22 -0.18
N ASN A 156 -17.48 10.67 -0.85
CA ASN A 156 -16.12 10.13 -0.65
C ASN A 156 -15.59 10.53 0.73
N ARG A 157 -15.74 11.81 1.12
CA ARG A 157 -15.30 12.29 2.44
C ARG A 157 -16.02 11.59 3.58
N GLU A 158 -17.33 11.40 3.46
CA GLU A 158 -18.15 10.65 4.43
C GLU A 158 -17.71 9.17 4.52
N ARG A 159 -17.39 8.53 3.38
CA ARG A 159 -16.82 7.17 3.37
C ARG A 159 -15.45 7.12 4.04
N ASP A 160 -14.57 8.05 3.73
CA ASP A 160 -13.21 8.12 4.29
C ASP A 160 -13.24 8.32 5.81
N ILE A 161 -14.11 9.21 6.30
CA ILE A 161 -14.36 9.43 7.72
C ILE A 161 -14.88 8.15 8.39
N LYS A 162 -15.82 7.44 7.75
CA LYS A 162 -16.35 6.18 8.29
C LYS A 162 -15.27 5.11 8.43
N ILE A 163 -14.34 5.02 7.47
CA ILE A 163 -13.21 4.09 7.52
C ILE A 163 -12.26 4.45 8.67
N ILE A 164 -11.89 5.73 8.79
CA ILE A 164 -10.99 6.21 9.86
C ILE A 164 -11.61 5.96 11.25
N ASN A 165 -12.91 6.25 11.41
CA ASN A 165 -13.60 6.02 12.69
C ASN A 165 -13.66 4.53 13.04
N ALA A 166 -13.99 3.67 12.08
CA ALA A 166 -13.98 2.22 12.31
C ALA A 166 -12.59 1.69 12.71
N GLN A 167 -11.52 2.25 12.14
CA GLN A 167 -10.14 1.90 12.53
C GLN A 167 -9.83 2.35 13.97
N LYS A 168 -10.27 3.54 14.37
CA LYS A 168 -10.09 4.05 15.75
C LYS A 168 -10.88 3.23 16.77
N ASP A 169 -12.12 2.86 16.45
CA ASP A 169 -12.97 2.04 17.32
C ASP A 169 -12.37 0.66 17.61
N LEU A 170 -11.63 0.09 16.66
CA LEU A 170 -10.94 -1.20 16.86
C LEU A 170 -9.79 -1.13 17.87
N ILE A 171 -9.17 0.05 18.03
CA ILE A 171 -8.09 0.25 19.00
C ILE A 171 -8.65 0.63 20.36
N ASN A 172 -9.67 1.50 20.39
CA ASN A 172 -10.28 1.97 21.63
C ASN A 172 -11.14 0.91 22.35
N LYS A 173 -11.41 -0.24 21.70
CA LYS A 173 -12.12 -1.39 22.30
C LYS A 173 -11.18 -2.44 22.94
N ARG A 174 -9.87 -2.20 22.96
CA ARG A 174 -8.93 -2.92 23.83
C ARG A 174 -8.86 -2.24 25.18
#